data_AF-A0A380TK16-F1
#
_entry.id   AF-A0A380TK16-F1
#
_cell.length_a   1.000
_cell.length_b   1.000
_cell.length_c   1.000
_cell.angle_alpha   90.00
_cell.angle_beta   90.00
_cell.angle_gamma   90.00
#
_symmetry.space_group_name_H-M   'P 1'
#
loop_
_entity.id
_entity.type
_entity.pdbx_description
1 polymer ?
#
loop_
_entity_poly.entity_id
_entity_poly.type
_entity_poly.pdbx_seq_one_letter_code
_entity_poly.pdbx_strand_id
1 'polypeptide(L)' 'MGSVFKTPKPAKLPTATTAVDSDEKERQLRLETLSRIRRGRAGTIATSPRGLLVVSDWSANRKSLLGQ' A
#
# COMPACT_ATOMS: atom_id res chain seq x y z
N MET A 1 17.27 -63.80 -25.49
CA MET A 1 16.27 -63.70 -24.40
C MET A 1 16.13 -62.23 -24.05
N GLY A 2 15.17 -61.54 -24.67
CA GLY A 2 14.96 -60.10 -24.50
C GLY A 2 14.19 -59.79 -23.22
N SER A 3 14.62 -58.78 -22.48
CA SER A 3 14.00 -58.37 -21.21
C SER A 3 12.58 -57.85 -21.42
N VAL A 4 11.63 -58.40 -20.67
CA VAL A 4 10.18 -58.10 -20.72
C VAL A 4 9.80 -56.85 -19.91
N PHE A 5 10.77 -56.14 -19.33
CA PHE A 5 10.51 -55.01 -18.44
C PHE A 5 10.56 -53.69 -19.18
N LYS A 6 9.39 -53.09 -19.39
CA LYS A 6 9.22 -51.74 -19.92
C LYS A 6 9.09 -50.78 -18.74
N THR A 7 10.11 -49.97 -18.49
CA THR A 7 10.09 -48.96 -17.41
C THR A 7 9.10 -47.85 -17.76
N PRO A 8 8.16 -47.50 -16.86
CA PRO A 8 7.21 -46.43 -17.11
C PRO A 8 7.93 -45.08 -17.17
N LYS A 9 7.55 -44.25 -18.15
CA LYS A 9 8.13 -42.92 -18.33
C LYS A 9 7.67 -42.01 -17.18
N PRO A 10 8.57 -41.22 -16.55
CA PRO A 10 8.18 -40.33 -15.46
C PRO A 10 7.14 -39.30 -15.93
N ALA A 11 6.15 -39.04 -15.06
CA ALA A 11 5.13 -38.04 -15.33
C ALA A 11 5.75 -36.65 -15.48
N LYS A 12 5.25 -35.85 -16.44
CA LYS A 12 5.70 -34.47 -16.64
C LYS A 12 5.28 -33.63 -15.42
N LEU A 13 6.21 -32.83 -14.90
CA LEU A 13 5.88 -31.85 -13.86
C LEU A 13 4.86 -30.84 -14.41
N PRO A 14 3.88 -30.41 -13.59
CA PRO A 14 2.98 -29.33 -13.97
C PRO A 14 3.78 -28.07 -14.27
N THR A 15 3.49 -27.43 -15.40
CA THR A 15 4.05 -26.13 -15.76
C THR A 15 3.50 -25.07 -14.81
N ALA A 16 4.37 -24.30 -14.16
CA ALA A 16 3.97 -23.23 -13.26
C ALA A 16 3.08 -22.22 -14.00
N THR A 17 1.85 -22.05 -13.52
CA THR A 17 0.93 -21.01 -13.97
C THR A 17 1.54 -19.65 -13.62
N THR A 18 1.64 -18.78 -14.62
CA THR A 18 2.23 -17.44 -14.53
C THR A 18 1.60 -16.61 -13.40
N ALA A 19 2.40 -16.27 -12.38
CA ALA A 19 2.02 -15.50 -11.19
C ALA A 19 1.78 -14.00 -11.43
N VAL A 20 1.66 -13.56 -12.68
CA VAL A 20 1.68 -12.13 -13.05
C VAL A 20 0.40 -11.39 -12.60
N ASP A 21 -0.73 -12.09 -12.42
CA ASP A 21 -2.00 -11.49 -12.02
C ASP A 21 -2.25 -11.41 -10.51
N SER A 22 -1.48 -12.11 -9.67
CA SER A 22 -1.61 -12.02 -8.20
C SER A 22 -0.98 -10.75 -7.66
N ASP A 23 0.19 -10.40 -8.16
CA ASP A 23 1.01 -9.29 -7.64
C ASP A 23 0.31 -7.93 -7.83
N GLU A 24 -0.36 -7.74 -8.96
CA GLU A 24 -1.08 -6.50 -9.24
C GLU A 24 -2.34 -6.36 -8.36
N LYS A 25 -3.04 -7.47 -8.08
CA LYS A 25 -4.19 -7.47 -7.15
C LYS A 25 -3.75 -7.18 -5.72
N GLU A 26 -2.66 -7.80 -5.27
CA GLU A 26 -2.08 -7.53 -3.94
C GLU A 26 -1.63 -6.07 -3.81
N ARG A 27 -1.02 -5.52 -4.88
CA ARG A 27 -0.63 -4.11 -4.93
C ARG A 27 -1.83 -3.19 -4.83
N GLN A 28 -2.91 -3.47 -5.56
CA GLN A 28 -4.15 -2.68 -5.51
C GLN A 28 -4.79 -2.71 -4.12
N LEU A 29 -4.88 -3.88 -3.49
CA LEU A 29 -5.39 -4.03 -2.12
C LEU A 29 -4.54 -3.24 -1.12
N ARG A 30 -3.22 -3.25 -1.28
CA ARG A 30 -2.30 -2.47 -0.45
C ARG A 30 -2.50 -0.96 -0.65
N LEU A 31 -2.71 -0.50 -1.87
CA LEU A 31 -2.97 0.92 -2.15
C LEU A 31 -4.33 1.35 -1.59
N GLU A 32 -5.34 0.50 -1.71
CA GLU A 32 -6.68 0.79 -1.21
C GLU A 32 -6.68 0.91 0.32
N THR A 33 -6.06 -0.03 1.03
CA THR A 33 -5.91 0.01 2.49
C THR A 33 -5.17 1.27 2.95
N LEU A 34 -4.06 1.63 2.28
CA LEU A 34 -3.36 2.90 2.54
C LEU A 34 -4.23 4.12 2.28
N SER A 35 -5.05 4.12 1.22
CA SER A 35 -5.96 5.22 0.91
C SER A 35 -7.03 5.40 1.99
N ARG A 36 -7.56 4.30 2.53
CA ARG A 36 -8.54 4.32 3.63
C ARG A 36 -7.92 4.87 4.91
N ILE A 37 -6.71 4.43 5.25
CA ILE A 37 -5.96 4.95 6.42
C ILE A 37 -5.69 6.45 6.26
N ARG A 38 -5.35 6.92 5.05
CA ARG A 38 -5.05 8.34 4.79
C ARG A 38 -6.28 9.23 4.82
N ARG A 39 -7.48 8.72 4.48
CA ARG A 39 -8.70 9.52 4.29
C ARG A 39 -9.14 10.35 5.50
N GLY A 40 -8.72 10.00 6.72
CA GLY A 40 -8.97 10.80 7.94
C GLY A 40 -7.73 11.51 8.51
N ARG A 41 -6.53 11.21 8.02
CA ARG A 41 -5.27 11.68 8.63
C ARG A 41 -5.13 13.19 8.60
N ALA A 42 -5.53 13.84 7.51
CA ALA A 42 -5.41 15.30 7.39
C ALA A 42 -6.23 16.02 8.49
N GLY A 43 -7.46 15.56 8.75
CA GLY A 43 -8.30 16.11 9.82
C GLY A 43 -7.71 15.86 11.20
N THR A 44 -7.23 14.64 11.48
CA THR A 44 -6.57 14.33 12.76
C THR A 44 -5.28 15.12 12.97
N ILE A 45 -4.48 15.33 11.92
CA ILE A 45 -3.27 16.15 12.00
C ILE A 45 -3.65 17.61 12.28
N ALA A 46 -4.65 18.14 11.58
CA ALA A 46 -5.13 19.51 11.75
C ALA A 46 -5.64 19.79 13.17
N THR A 47 -6.37 18.85 13.79
CA THR A 47 -6.91 19.00 15.15
C THR A 47 -5.95 18.55 16.25
N SER A 48 -4.80 17.96 15.91
CA SER A 48 -3.79 17.59 16.90
C SER A 48 -3.19 18.82 17.57
N PRO A 49 -2.65 18.71 18.81
CA PRO A 49 -2.00 19.83 19.48
C PRO A 49 -0.91 20.49 18.62
N ARG A 50 -0.13 19.69 17.90
CA ARG A 50 0.90 20.19 16.98
C ARG A 50 0.30 20.91 15.77
N GLY A 51 -0.80 20.40 15.21
CA GLY A 51 -1.50 21.03 14.10
C GLY A 51 -2.04 22.41 14.47
N LEU A 52 -2.62 22.52 15.67
CA LEU A 52 -3.12 23.79 16.20
C LEU A 52 -2.00 24.82 16.39
N LEU A 53 -0.84 24.42 16.92
CA LEU A 53 0.32 25.29 17.07
C LEU A 53 0.84 25.81 15.72
N VAL A 54 0.91 24.95 14.71
CA VAL A 54 1.31 25.37 13.35
C VAL A 54 0.33 26.39 12.77
N VAL A 55 -0.96 26.21 13.00
CA VAL A 55 -2.00 27.16 12.56
C VAL A 55 -1.88 28.49 13.31
N SER A 56 -1.61 28.48 14.62
CA SER A 56 -1.43 29.71 15.39
C SER A 56 -0.18 30.48 14.97
N ASP A 57 0.94 29.79 14.72
CA ASP A 57 2.18 30.40 14.24
C ASP A 57 1.95 31.06 12.87
N TRP A 58 1.19 30.40 11.99
CA TRP A 58 0.80 30.98 10.70
C TRP A 58 -0.06 32.23 10.85
N SER A 59 -0.97 32.27 11.82
CA SER A 59 -1.78 33.47 12.09
C SER A 59 -0.96 34.61 12.69
N ALA A 60 -0.02 34.32 13.59
CA ALA A 60 0.83 35.31 14.25
C ALA A 60 1.83 35.98 13.29
N ASN A 61 2.29 35.24 12.27
CA ASN A 61 3.27 35.74 11.30
C ASN A 61 2.64 36.56 10.14
N ARG A 62 1.30 36.65 10.08
CA ARG A 62 0.63 37.61 9.20
C ARG A 62 0.52 38.94 9.95
N LYS A 63 1.17 39.97 9.40
CA LYS A 63 1.12 41.36 9.87
C LYS A 63 -0.28 41.69 10.41
N SER A 64 -0.36 42.02 11.70
CA SER A 64 -1.60 42.45 12.35
C SER A 64 -2.21 43.61 11.57
N LEU A 65 -3.43 43.41 11.06
CA LEU A 65 -4.12 44.43 10.28
C LEU A 65 -4.57 45.62 11.15
N LEU A 66 -4.40 45.53 12.48
CA LEU A 66 -4.89 46.51 13.45
C LEU A 66 -3.82 47.07 14.40
N GLY A 67 -2.53 46.77 14.18
CA GLY A 67 -1.42 47.53 14.78
C GLY A 67 -1.51 47.80 16.29
N GLN A 68 -1.84 46.78 17.09
CA GLN A 68 -1.63 46.76 18.54
C GLN A 68 -0.92 45.47 18.92
#